data_AF-A0AAT9R6J8-F1
#
_entry.id   AF-A0AAT9R6J8-F1
#
_cell.length_a   1.000
_cell.length_b   1.000
_cell.length_c   1.000
_cell.angle_alpha   90.00
_cell.angle_beta   90.00
_cell.angle_gamma   90.00
#
_symmetry.space_group_name_H-M   'P 1'
#
loop_
_entity.id
_entity.type
_entity.pdbx_description
1 polymer ?
#
loop_
_entity_poly.entity_id
_entity_poly.type
_entity_poly.pdbx_seq_one_letter_code
_entity_poly.pdbx_strand_id
1 'polypeptide(L)'
;MELRRRLTRTAMARPGVLLAVCPGATRERLAAEAELARRGWRCVPVPAEADLLVIVGDRDAEEADWVAHLWHAFPAPRFWVPLANAEQVAATLDRGLAGLRSGEPAGPVGARDGGRGEGPHAGGSAAAQSGKRHHQPPHGDPRHGNHGDLSNSAGHNGLGGQEAHGSSDEHGSHHEHGEEAQHAEHENHRGGHGGHGAHDAHDAHGDHGAHGTHGGPEMDSGHHRHAGHDMGGIVDGLPMADRAEDRDGLRLDRLHVPLGPALLDWPAGLVLRLSLQGDVVQQVRVEAAAPSSPCSPFWNEPWLRAGVGERVTRGDAARRLCAAHLDSLGRFFAVSGWADLAARARHVRDRALIGARAAELSDLVRPLARRAEKSRTLRRLTAGLGSLPAEHAHHLGITGPALVADGDAHSRMLVWLDAVGRSAVACDDSDVLHGTEAVGPRGRLDGPVPPSQAMLNALPGLLEGTEFACARIIVASLDPDLDELAQLPVPGVAHG
;
A
#
# COMPACT_ATOMS: atom_id res chain seq x y z
N MET A 1 12.41 -2.02 36.66
CA MET A 1 12.73 -2.89 35.50
C MET A 1 11.57 -3.81 35.13
N GLU A 2 10.98 -4.53 36.09
CA GLU A 2 9.94 -5.55 35.81
C GLU A 2 8.58 -4.98 35.39
N LEU A 3 8.15 -3.84 35.95
CA LEU A 3 6.91 -3.15 35.56
C LEU A 3 6.96 -2.66 34.10
N ARG A 4 8.09 -2.06 33.68
CA ARG A 4 8.30 -1.64 32.28
C ARG A 4 8.22 -2.84 31.33
N ARG A 5 8.90 -3.96 31.64
CA ARG A 5 8.81 -5.19 30.85
C ARG A 5 7.39 -5.77 30.79
N ARG A 6 6.63 -5.75 31.90
CA ARG A 6 5.23 -6.21 31.93
C ARG A 6 4.31 -5.28 31.14
N LEU A 7 4.47 -3.97 31.24
CA LEU A 7 3.72 -2.97 30.47
C LEU A 7 4.04 -3.08 28.98
N THR A 8 5.31 -3.19 28.58
CA THR A 8 5.70 -3.41 27.18
C THR A 8 5.16 -4.74 26.66
N ARG A 9 5.23 -5.83 27.44
CA ARG A 9 4.67 -7.13 27.03
C ARG A 9 3.15 -7.11 26.86
N THR A 10 2.45 -6.32 27.67
CA THR A 10 0.99 -6.14 27.58
C THR A 10 0.61 -5.25 26.41
N ALA A 11 1.32 -4.14 26.20
CA ALA A 11 1.16 -3.25 25.05
C ALA A 11 1.43 -3.98 23.71
N MET A 12 2.44 -4.85 23.69
CA MET A 12 2.82 -5.66 22.53
C MET A 12 1.98 -6.94 22.37
N ALA A 13 0.89 -7.13 23.12
CA ALA A 13 0.01 -8.29 22.93
C ALA A 13 -0.77 -8.23 21.61
N ARG A 14 -0.96 -7.01 21.07
CA ARG A 14 -1.61 -6.73 19.79
C ARG A 14 -0.83 -5.64 19.04
N PRO A 15 0.32 -5.99 18.45
CA PRO A 15 1.16 -5.01 17.78
C PRO A 15 0.41 -4.35 16.61
N GLY A 16 0.72 -3.08 16.35
CA GLY A 16 0.42 -2.45 15.07
C GLY A 16 1.30 -3.08 13.99
N VAL A 17 0.69 -3.62 12.94
CA VAL A 17 1.39 -4.28 11.84
C VAL A 17 1.25 -3.44 10.58
N LEU A 18 2.37 -3.11 9.94
CA LEU A 18 2.36 -2.50 8.61
C LEU A 18 2.80 -3.56 7.61
N LEU A 19 1.95 -3.82 6.63
CA LEU A 19 2.24 -4.72 5.51
C LEU A 19 2.84 -3.90 4.37
N ALA A 20 4.08 -4.20 4.02
CA ALA A 20 4.76 -3.64 2.86
C ALA A 20 4.78 -4.69 1.76
N VAL A 21 3.89 -4.54 0.78
CA VAL A 21 3.56 -5.57 -0.21
C VAL A 21 4.31 -5.31 -1.51
N CYS A 22 5.13 -6.28 -1.90
CA CYS A 22 5.84 -6.29 -3.17
C CYS A 22 4.89 -6.73 -4.31
N PRO A 23 5.13 -6.32 -5.57
CA PRO A 23 4.38 -6.83 -6.72
C PRO A 23 4.47 -8.37 -6.80
N GLY A 24 3.39 -9.02 -7.21
CA GLY A 24 3.26 -10.48 -7.29
C GLY A 24 2.87 -11.16 -5.97
N ALA A 25 2.86 -10.44 -4.85
CA ALA A 25 2.62 -11.01 -3.52
C ALA A 25 1.15 -10.95 -3.06
N THR A 26 0.21 -10.87 -4.00
CA THR A 26 -1.23 -10.72 -3.69
C THR A 26 -1.74 -11.85 -2.79
N ARG A 27 -1.32 -13.10 -3.03
CA ARG A 27 -1.74 -14.26 -2.24
C ARG A 27 -1.26 -14.16 -0.79
N GLU A 28 0.01 -13.82 -0.59
CA GLU A 28 0.66 -13.66 0.70
C GLU A 28 0.02 -12.49 1.48
N ARG A 29 -0.29 -11.37 0.80
CA ARG A 29 -0.98 -10.23 1.39
C ARG A 29 -2.34 -10.63 1.94
N LEU A 30 -3.16 -11.31 1.13
CA LEU A 30 -4.51 -11.72 1.53
C LEU A 30 -4.47 -12.68 2.74
N ALA A 31 -3.53 -13.63 2.73
CA ALA A 31 -3.34 -14.54 3.86
C ALA A 31 -2.87 -13.81 5.12
N ALA A 32 -1.97 -12.82 5.00
CA ALA A 32 -1.55 -11.96 6.10
C ALA A 32 -2.71 -11.14 6.67
N GLU A 33 -3.49 -10.47 5.84
CA GLU A 33 -4.66 -9.70 6.27
C GLU A 33 -5.68 -10.58 7.02
N ALA A 34 -6.00 -11.76 6.48
CA ALA A 34 -6.93 -12.70 7.11
C ALA A 34 -6.41 -13.18 8.48
N GLU A 35 -5.12 -13.48 8.59
CA GLU A 35 -4.50 -13.92 9.85
C GLU A 35 -4.46 -12.77 10.89
N LEU A 36 -4.16 -11.54 10.48
CA LEU A 36 -4.22 -10.37 11.35
C LEU A 36 -5.64 -10.16 11.89
N ALA A 37 -6.65 -10.26 11.03
CA ALA A 37 -8.05 -10.17 11.42
C ALA A 37 -8.43 -11.28 12.42
N ARG A 38 -8.01 -12.53 12.17
CA ARG A 38 -8.24 -13.67 13.07
C ARG A 38 -7.61 -13.46 14.45
N ARG A 39 -6.44 -12.83 14.51
CA ARG A 39 -5.73 -12.50 15.77
C ARG A 39 -6.26 -11.25 16.46
N GLY A 40 -7.09 -10.46 15.78
CA GLY A 40 -7.50 -9.13 16.24
C GLY A 40 -6.33 -8.13 16.31
N TRP A 41 -5.31 -8.31 15.46
CA TRP A 41 -4.19 -7.38 15.33
C TRP A 41 -4.55 -6.28 14.33
N ARG A 42 -4.02 -5.08 14.54
CA ARG A 42 -4.33 -3.92 13.70
C ARG A 42 -3.35 -3.87 12.53
N CYS A 43 -3.88 -3.83 11.30
CA CYS A 43 -3.11 -3.39 10.15
C CYS A 43 -3.12 -1.85 10.15
N VAL A 44 -1.95 -1.21 10.29
CA VAL A 44 -1.82 0.24 10.45
C VAL A 44 -1.28 0.89 9.17
N PRO A 45 -1.75 2.10 8.80
CA PRO A 45 -1.40 2.74 7.54
C PRO A 45 -0.08 3.51 7.58
N VAL A 46 0.44 3.81 8.78
CA VAL A 46 1.60 4.71 8.96
C VAL A 46 2.69 4.06 9.81
N PRO A 47 3.98 4.28 9.47
CA PRO A 47 5.12 3.78 10.25
C PRO A 47 5.10 4.16 11.73
N ALA A 48 4.62 5.36 12.04
CA ALA A 48 4.59 5.89 13.40
C ALA A 48 3.66 5.10 14.35
N GLU A 49 2.71 4.33 13.81
CA GLU A 49 1.77 3.50 14.59
C GLU A 49 2.16 2.02 14.58
N ALA A 50 3.22 1.66 13.85
CA ALA A 50 3.60 0.28 13.58
C ALA A 50 4.73 -0.17 14.52
N ASP A 51 4.53 -1.35 15.11
CA ASP A 51 5.55 -2.06 15.88
C ASP A 51 6.23 -3.13 15.00
N LEU A 52 5.45 -3.79 14.13
CA LEU A 52 5.92 -4.87 13.26
C LEU A 52 5.81 -4.47 11.79
N LEU A 53 6.94 -4.48 11.08
CA LEU A 53 7.00 -4.39 9.62
C LEU A 53 7.01 -5.79 9.02
N VAL A 54 6.01 -6.13 8.20
CA VAL A 54 6.01 -7.38 7.44
C VAL A 54 6.24 -7.05 5.97
N ILE A 55 7.36 -7.52 5.41
CA ILE A 55 7.60 -7.43 3.97
C ILE A 55 6.96 -8.64 3.31
N VAL A 56 6.01 -8.41 2.43
CA VAL A 56 5.16 -9.45 1.84
C VAL A 56 5.56 -9.63 0.38
N GLY A 57 6.09 -10.80 0.03
CA GLY A 57 6.64 -11.10 -1.29
C GLY A 57 8.16 -11.32 -1.30
N ASP A 58 8.65 -11.69 -2.48
CA ASP A 58 10.09 -11.73 -2.76
C ASP A 58 10.61 -10.31 -3.05
N ARG A 59 11.87 -10.06 -2.70
CA ARG A 59 12.51 -8.75 -2.80
C ARG A 59 13.63 -8.78 -3.82
N ASP A 60 13.65 -7.82 -4.71
CA ASP A 60 14.81 -7.48 -5.52
C ASP A 60 15.56 -6.25 -4.96
N ALA A 61 16.67 -5.89 -5.63
CA ALA A 61 17.61 -4.89 -5.14
C ALA A 61 17.02 -3.47 -5.11
N GLU A 62 16.14 -3.12 -6.06
CA GLU A 62 15.47 -1.80 -6.11
C GLU A 62 14.45 -1.63 -4.98
N GLU A 63 13.80 -2.73 -4.56
CA GLU A 63 12.90 -2.71 -3.41
C GLU A 63 13.62 -2.52 -2.07
N ALA A 64 14.94 -2.72 -2.02
CA ALA A 64 15.71 -2.56 -0.79
C ALA A 64 15.72 -1.12 -0.26
N ASP A 65 15.73 -0.12 -1.15
CA ASP A 65 15.92 1.28 -0.77
C ASP A 65 14.67 1.88 -0.13
N TRP A 66 13.47 1.69 -0.70
CA TRP A 66 12.25 2.23 -0.08
C TRP A 66 11.89 1.48 1.21
N VAL A 67 12.20 0.18 1.31
CA VAL A 67 12.03 -0.58 2.57
C VAL A 67 12.95 -0.05 3.66
N ALA A 68 14.18 0.34 3.34
CA ALA A 68 15.09 0.96 4.29
C ALA A 68 14.55 2.32 4.79
N HIS A 69 14.08 3.18 3.88
CA HIS A 69 13.44 4.45 4.25
C HIS A 69 12.21 4.24 5.13
N LEU A 70 11.36 3.27 4.77
CA LEU A 70 10.19 2.90 5.55
C LEU A 70 10.58 2.44 6.96
N TRP A 71 11.57 1.55 7.06
CA TRP A 71 12.09 1.06 8.34
C TRP A 71 12.64 2.18 9.23
N HIS A 72 13.34 3.17 8.66
CA HIS A 72 13.87 4.30 9.41
C HIS A 72 12.76 5.14 10.07
N ALA A 73 11.56 5.17 9.51
CA ALA A 73 10.42 5.89 10.05
C ALA A 73 9.71 5.18 11.22
N PHE A 74 10.05 3.93 11.54
CA PHE A 74 9.41 3.17 12.63
C PHE A 74 9.97 3.60 13.99
N PRO A 75 9.12 3.89 14.99
CA PRO A 75 9.57 4.11 16.36
C PRO A 75 9.99 2.79 17.02
N ALA A 76 10.85 2.84 18.04
CA ALA A 76 11.11 1.67 18.89
C ALA A 76 9.99 1.51 19.95
N PRO A 77 9.60 0.27 20.33
CA PRO A 77 10.11 -1.02 19.85
C PRO A 77 9.61 -1.35 18.44
N ARG A 78 10.54 -1.76 17.56
CA ARG A 78 10.25 -2.18 16.19
C ARG A 78 10.90 -3.51 15.87
N PHE A 79 10.22 -4.31 15.07
CA PHE A 79 10.77 -5.54 14.52
C PHE A 79 10.31 -5.69 13.07
N TRP A 80 11.05 -6.44 12.26
CA TRP A 80 10.63 -6.73 10.90
C TRP A 80 10.77 -8.21 10.58
N VAL A 81 9.91 -8.71 9.69
CA VAL A 81 9.94 -10.10 9.22
C VAL A 81 9.62 -10.17 7.72
N PRO A 82 10.32 -11.00 6.93
CA PRO A 82 9.92 -11.31 5.56
C PRO A 82 8.84 -12.39 5.54
N LEU A 83 7.90 -12.27 4.60
CA LEU A 83 6.83 -13.21 4.32
C LEU A 83 6.82 -13.55 2.83
N ALA A 84 7.46 -14.66 2.47
CA ALA A 84 7.55 -15.13 1.09
C ALA A 84 6.48 -16.18 0.71
N ASN A 85 5.75 -16.73 1.69
CA ASN A 85 4.78 -17.80 1.45
C ASN A 85 3.54 -17.64 2.34
N ALA A 86 2.36 -17.65 1.71
CA ALA A 86 1.05 -17.56 2.37
C ALA A 86 0.80 -18.64 3.45
N GLU A 87 1.40 -19.82 3.33
CA GLU A 87 1.25 -20.91 4.32
C GLU A 87 2.04 -20.64 5.61
N GLN A 88 3.05 -19.78 5.56
CA GLN A 88 3.94 -19.49 6.69
C GLN A 88 3.50 -18.27 7.49
N VAL A 89 2.41 -17.59 7.12
CA VAL A 89 1.95 -16.33 7.73
C VAL A 89 1.88 -16.43 9.25
N ALA A 90 1.23 -17.47 9.79
CA ALA A 90 1.07 -17.62 11.23
C ALA A 90 2.42 -17.70 11.96
N ALA A 91 3.33 -18.55 11.45
CA ALA A 91 4.67 -18.72 12.02
C ALA A 91 5.52 -17.45 11.90
N THR A 92 5.39 -16.72 10.79
CA THR A 92 6.08 -15.44 10.55
C THR A 92 5.61 -14.36 11.54
N LEU A 93 4.31 -14.25 11.79
CA LEU A 93 3.76 -13.30 12.76
C LEU A 93 4.14 -13.68 14.21
N ASP A 94 4.16 -14.98 14.54
CA ASP A 94 4.63 -15.45 15.85
C ASP A 94 6.10 -15.12 16.09
N ARG A 95 6.93 -15.28 15.06
CA ARG A 95 8.35 -14.86 15.09
C ARG A 95 8.48 -13.36 15.30
N GLY A 96 7.70 -12.56 14.58
CA GLY A 96 7.69 -11.09 14.73
C GLY A 96 7.32 -10.66 16.15
N LEU A 97 6.31 -11.28 16.74
CA LEU A 97 5.89 -11.02 18.12
C LEU A 97 6.95 -11.45 19.14
N ALA A 98 7.58 -12.61 18.94
CA ALA A 98 8.68 -13.07 19.79
C ALA A 98 9.87 -12.09 19.73
N GLY A 99 10.21 -11.63 18.52
CA GLY A 99 11.22 -10.61 18.27
C GLY A 99 10.94 -9.32 19.04
N LEU A 100 9.74 -8.74 18.89
CA LEU A 100 9.30 -7.56 19.64
C LEU A 100 9.42 -7.71 21.15
N ARG A 101 9.12 -8.90 21.68
CA ARG A 101 9.19 -9.19 23.12
C ARG A 101 10.62 -9.37 23.63
N SER A 102 11.52 -9.85 22.79
CA SER A 102 12.93 -10.06 23.12
C SER A 102 13.73 -8.75 23.11
N GLY A 103 13.33 -7.79 22.27
CA GLY A 103 14.07 -6.55 22.03
C GLY A 103 15.34 -6.77 21.20
N GLU A 104 15.44 -7.89 20.48
CA GLU A 104 16.54 -8.14 19.56
C GLU A 104 16.54 -7.10 18.43
N PRO A 105 17.70 -6.49 18.11
CA PRO A 105 17.81 -5.62 16.96
C PRO A 105 17.65 -6.47 15.69
N ALA A 106 16.52 -6.33 15.02
CA ALA A 106 16.33 -6.79 13.65
C ALA A 106 16.18 -5.58 12.76
N GLY A 107 17.02 -5.46 11.74
CA GLY A 107 16.89 -4.48 10.66
C GLY A 107 17.12 -5.17 9.31
N PRO A 108 16.66 -4.61 8.18
CA PRO A 108 16.91 -5.18 6.87
C PRO A 108 18.42 -5.37 6.66
N VAL A 109 18.83 -6.46 5.99
CA VAL A 109 20.24 -6.71 5.66
C VAL A 109 20.76 -5.50 4.85
N GLY A 110 21.69 -4.73 5.42
CA GLY A 110 22.18 -3.46 4.83
C GLY A 110 21.88 -2.22 5.67
N ALA A 111 20.83 -2.24 6.51
CA ALA A 111 20.56 -1.19 7.49
C ALA A 111 21.35 -1.45 8.78
N ARG A 112 22.68 -1.40 8.69
CA ARG A 112 23.48 -1.20 9.89
C ARG A 112 23.23 0.24 10.32
N ASP A 113 22.73 0.43 11.54
CA ASP A 113 22.72 1.76 12.17
C ASP A 113 24.12 2.34 11.98
N GLY A 114 24.19 3.46 11.26
CA GLY A 114 25.40 4.25 11.11
C GLY A 114 25.80 4.76 12.49
N GLY A 115 26.49 3.90 13.24
CA GLY A 115 27.13 4.26 14.49
C GLY A 115 28.02 5.46 14.22
N ARG A 116 27.82 6.52 14.99
CA ARG A 116 28.75 7.65 15.16
C ARG A 116 30.18 7.10 15.20
N GLY A 117 30.88 7.22 14.08
CA GLY A 117 32.27 6.84 13.90
C GLY A 117 32.99 8.01 13.28
N GLU A 118 33.65 8.77 14.15
CA GLU A 118 34.83 9.61 13.96
C GLU A 118 35.22 9.94 12.50
N GLY A 119 35.12 11.23 12.16
CA GLY A 119 35.60 11.74 10.89
C GLY A 119 37.13 11.61 10.75
N PRO A 120 37.67 11.38 9.54
CA PRO A 120 39.10 11.52 9.32
C PRO A 120 39.42 12.97 9.00
N HIS A 121 40.14 13.60 9.93
CA HIS A 121 40.85 14.84 9.72
C HIS A 121 41.82 14.76 8.53
N ALA A 122 41.93 15.90 7.87
CA ALA A 122 42.89 16.21 6.82
C ALA A 122 44.36 16.07 7.26
N GLY A 123 45.18 15.64 6.31
CA GLY A 123 46.63 15.79 6.25
C GLY A 123 47.09 15.06 4.97
N GLY A 124 47.69 15.67 3.96
CA GLY A 124 48.61 16.78 3.96
C GLY A 124 49.98 16.28 3.48
N SER A 125 50.12 16.20 2.14
CA SER A 125 51.36 16.32 1.36
C SER A 125 52.54 15.36 1.61
N ALA A 126 52.93 14.59 0.58
CA ALA A 126 54.32 14.52 0.11
C ALA A 126 54.41 13.82 -1.27
N ALA A 127 55.16 14.47 -2.16
CA ALA A 127 55.43 14.06 -3.53
C ALA A 127 56.47 12.92 -3.63
N ALA A 128 56.30 12.04 -4.62
CA ALA A 128 57.38 11.26 -5.26
C ALA A 128 56.86 10.77 -6.63
N GLN A 129 57.19 11.50 -7.70
CA GLN A 129 58.25 11.17 -8.65
C GLN A 129 58.05 9.87 -9.45
N SER A 130 57.69 10.11 -10.70
CA SER A 130 57.80 9.28 -11.90
C SER A 130 59.13 8.50 -12.00
N GLY A 131 59.02 7.20 -12.27
CA GLY A 131 60.14 6.32 -12.65
C GLY A 131 59.64 5.19 -13.56
N LYS A 132 60.15 5.18 -14.79
CA LYS A 132 59.71 4.36 -15.93
C LYS A 132 60.12 2.87 -15.83
N ARG A 133 59.20 2.01 -16.31
CA ARG A 133 59.31 0.84 -17.22
C ARG A 133 60.65 0.06 -17.30
N HIS A 134 60.60 -1.28 -17.36
CA HIS A 134 60.98 -2.10 -18.55
C HIS A 134 60.80 -3.63 -18.36
N HIS A 135 60.18 -4.26 -19.37
CA HIS A 135 60.38 -5.59 -20.02
C HIS A 135 60.29 -6.96 -19.27
N GLN A 136 59.17 -7.69 -19.53
CA GLN A 136 58.96 -8.96 -20.29
C GLN A 136 59.98 -10.17 -20.28
N PRO A 137 59.57 -11.41 -20.69
CA PRO A 137 59.55 -12.70 -19.94
C PRO A 137 60.55 -13.74 -20.55
N PRO A 138 60.35 -15.10 -20.66
CA PRO A 138 59.48 -16.12 -20.01
C PRO A 138 60.22 -17.43 -19.57
N HIS A 139 59.45 -18.45 -19.16
CA HIS A 139 59.63 -19.93 -19.34
C HIS A 139 59.75 -20.80 -18.07
N GLY A 140 58.97 -21.90 -18.06
CA GLY A 140 59.38 -23.17 -17.43
C GLY A 140 58.28 -23.94 -16.69
N ASP A 141 57.45 -24.70 -17.41
CA ASP A 141 56.79 -25.93 -16.89
C ASP A 141 57.84 -27.07 -16.97
N PRO A 142 57.86 -28.06 -16.04
CA PRO A 142 57.17 -29.32 -16.32
C PRO A 142 56.62 -30.10 -15.10
N ARG A 143 55.36 -30.54 -15.25
CA ARG A 143 54.85 -31.94 -15.18
C ARG A 143 54.66 -32.71 -13.84
N HIS A 144 53.64 -33.58 -13.95
CA HIS A 144 53.33 -34.86 -13.26
C HIS A 144 52.64 -34.75 -11.88
N GLY A 145 51.57 -35.49 -11.56
CA GLY A 145 50.98 -36.68 -12.20
C GLY A 145 49.55 -36.98 -11.71
N ASN A 146 48.95 -37.92 -12.43
CA ASN A 146 47.55 -38.32 -12.49
C ASN A 146 47.20 -39.51 -11.55
N HIS A 147 45.91 -39.83 -11.50
CA HIS A 147 45.23 -41.06 -11.02
C HIS A 147 44.85 -41.07 -9.52
N GLY A 148 43.67 -41.55 -9.11
CA GLY A 148 42.63 -42.26 -9.82
C GLY A 148 41.52 -42.71 -8.86
N ASP A 149 40.41 -43.06 -9.46
CA ASP A 149 39.09 -43.46 -8.94
C ASP A 149 39.09 -44.75 -8.08
N LEU A 150 37.97 -44.98 -7.38
CA LEU A 150 37.22 -46.25 -7.21
C LEU A 150 36.60 -46.48 -5.80
N SER A 151 35.27 -46.34 -5.76
CA SER A 151 34.26 -47.30 -5.27
C SER A 151 34.53 -48.24 -4.07
N ASN A 152 33.59 -48.23 -3.10
CA ASN A 152 32.57 -49.29 -2.88
C ASN A 152 32.33 -49.71 -1.41
N SER A 153 31.06 -50.08 -1.17
CA SER A 153 30.51 -50.97 -0.12
C SER A 153 30.27 -50.35 1.26
N ALA A 154 29.32 -50.81 2.08
CA ALA A 154 28.06 -51.56 1.96
C ALA A 154 27.58 -51.75 3.41
N GLY A 155 26.25 -51.69 3.63
CA GLY A 155 25.54 -52.47 4.66
C GLY A 155 25.77 -52.17 6.15
N HIS A 156 24.70 -51.84 6.88
CA HIS A 156 23.96 -52.86 7.63
C HIS A 156 22.67 -52.32 8.26
N ASN A 157 21.64 -53.16 8.13
CA ASN A 157 20.29 -53.04 8.69
C ASN A 157 20.22 -53.43 10.19
N GLY A 158 19.16 -52.92 10.83
CA GLY A 158 18.33 -53.69 11.78
C GLY A 158 18.47 -53.29 13.26
N LEU A 159 17.44 -53.35 14.11
CA LEU A 159 16.06 -53.83 14.06
C LEU A 159 15.38 -53.45 15.40
N GLY A 160 14.04 -53.34 15.40
CA GLY A 160 13.15 -53.56 16.55
C GLY A 160 12.77 -52.30 17.36
N GLY A 161 11.51 -52.00 17.69
CA GLY A 161 10.27 -52.78 17.67
C GLY A 161 9.59 -52.72 19.06
N GLN A 162 8.25 -52.64 19.08
CA GLN A 162 7.27 -52.78 20.19
C GLN A 162 6.81 -51.47 20.87
N GLU A 163 5.57 -51.03 20.60
CA GLU A 163 4.26 -51.43 21.21
C GLU A 163 3.99 -50.65 22.52
N ALA A 164 3.07 -49.68 22.53
CA ALA A 164 1.62 -49.78 22.71
C ALA A 164 1.22 -49.52 24.17
N HIS A 165 0.50 -48.42 24.43
CA HIS A 165 -0.48 -48.29 25.52
C HIS A 165 -1.46 -47.15 25.20
N GLY A 166 -2.74 -47.49 25.13
CA GLY A 166 -3.84 -46.53 25.09
C GLY A 166 -4.45 -46.29 26.48
N SER A 167 -5.22 -45.20 26.58
CA SER A 167 -6.34 -44.96 27.51
C SER A 167 -6.79 -43.52 27.26
N SER A 168 -7.91 -43.26 26.58
CA SER A 168 -9.24 -42.94 27.16
C SER A 168 -9.19 -41.89 28.27
N ASP A 169 -9.85 -40.74 28.02
CA ASP A 169 -10.93 -40.23 28.87
C ASP A 169 -11.77 -39.18 28.13
N GLU A 170 -13.05 -39.51 27.98
CA GLU A 170 -14.16 -38.64 27.61
C GLU A 170 -14.73 -37.97 28.88
N HIS A 171 -14.93 -36.66 28.85
CA HIS A 171 -15.94 -35.91 29.62
C HIS A 171 -16.11 -34.58 28.85
N GLY A 172 -17.27 -34.00 28.60
CA GLY A 172 -18.58 -34.07 29.20
C GLY A 172 -19.23 -32.69 28.96
N SER A 173 -20.52 -32.71 28.67
CA SER A 173 -21.34 -31.63 28.08
C SER A 173 -21.72 -30.48 29.03
N HIS A 174 -22.30 -29.43 28.42
CA HIS A 174 -23.18 -28.35 28.94
C HIS A 174 -22.55 -27.07 29.53
N HIS A 175 -22.84 -25.93 28.87
CA HIS A 175 -23.81 -24.96 29.38
C HIS A 175 -24.19 -23.92 28.31
N GLU A 176 -25.44 -24.01 27.85
CA GLU A 176 -26.21 -22.89 27.30
C GLU A 176 -26.60 -21.95 28.45
N HIS A 177 -26.48 -20.65 28.22
CA HIS A 177 -27.37 -19.63 28.80
C HIS A 177 -27.52 -18.52 27.76
N GLY A 178 -28.71 -18.48 27.15
CA GLY A 178 -29.22 -17.26 26.54
C GLY A 178 -29.70 -16.31 27.63
N GLU A 179 -29.61 -15.02 27.36
CA GLU A 179 -30.48 -14.02 27.97
C GLU A 179 -30.65 -12.86 26.98
N GLU A 180 -31.91 -12.71 26.54
CA GLU A 180 -32.47 -11.52 25.95
C GLU A 180 -32.55 -10.43 27.02
N ALA A 181 -32.24 -9.19 26.67
CA ALA A 181 -32.90 -8.03 27.27
C ALA A 181 -32.81 -6.83 26.32
N GLN A 182 -34.00 -6.46 25.85
CA GLN A 182 -34.35 -5.22 25.17
C GLN A 182 -34.19 -4.03 26.14
N HIS A 183 -33.97 -2.81 25.65
CA HIS A 183 -34.75 -1.60 25.97
C HIS A 183 -34.07 -0.28 25.52
N ALA A 184 -34.92 0.59 24.97
CA ALA A 184 -34.91 2.07 24.97
C ALA A 184 -33.82 2.79 24.16
N GLU A 185 -34.07 3.47 23.03
CA GLU A 185 -35.01 4.59 22.76
C GLU A 185 -34.96 5.74 23.78
N HIS A 186 -34.27 6.83 23.41
CA HIS A 186 -34.57 8.24 23.79
C HIS A 186 -33.88 9.13 22.72
N GLU A 187 -34.60 9.64 21.74
CA GLU A 187 -35.31 10.94 21.71
C GLU A 187 -34.42 12.19 21.90
N ASN A 188 -34.21 12.87 20.78
CA ASN A 188 -34.56 14.27 20.53
C ASN A 188 -34.47 15.26 21.71
N HIS A 189 -33.48 16.16 21.66
CA HIS A 189 -33.68 17.54 22.09
C HIS A 189 -33.26 18.55 21.00
N ARG A 190 -34.27 19.25 20.50
CA ARG A 190 -34.20 20.54 19.81
C ARG A 190 -34.09 21.66 20.85
N GLY A 191 -33.43 22.76 20.45
CA GLY A 191 -33.46 24.09 21.07
C GLY A 191 -32.08 24.73 20.90
N GLY A 192 -31.87 25.87 20.24
CA GLY A 192 -32.74 26.99 19.90
C GLY A 192 -32.24 28.24 20.62
N HIS A 193 -31.85 29.27 19.83
CA HIS A 193 -31.48 30.66 20.22
C HIS A 193 -30.10 30.84 20.86
N GLY A 194 -29.29 31.87 20.58
CA GLY A 194 -29.47 33.10 19.81
C GLY A 194 -28.78 34.27 20.54
N GLY A 195 -27.98 35.08 19.83
CA GLY A 195 -27.86 36.53 20.06
C GLY A 195 -26.81 37.07 21.04
N HIS A 196 -25.84 37.79 20.45
CA HIS A 196 -25.34 39.15 20.76
C HIS A 196 -25.07 39.62 22.21
N GLY A 197 -23.95 40.35 22.36
CA GLY A 197 -23.93 41.56 23.19
C GLY A 197 -22.63 41.79 23.94
N ALA A 198 -21.93 42.87 23.57
CA ALA A 198 -20.73 43.42 24.18
C ALA A 198 -21.04 44.19 25.49
N HIS A 199 -20.07 45.01 25.94
CA HIS A 199 -19.97 45.84 27.17
C HIS A 199 -19.17 45.15 28.30
N ASP A 200 -18.27 45.81 29.04
CA ASP A 200 -17.59 47.10 28.90
C ASP A 200 -16.45 47.16 29.94
N ALA A 201 -15.48 48.03 29.65
CA ALA A 201 -14.72 48.90 30.56
C ALA A 201 -14.01 48.36 31.82
N HIS A 202 -12.68 48.54 31.84
CA HIS A 202 -11.97 49.08 33.00
C HIS A 202 -10.86 50.05 32.53
N ASP A 203 -11.06 51.32 32.82
CA ASP A 203 -10.07 52.40 32.82
C ASP A 203 -9.10 52.26 34.02
N ALA A 204 -7.83 52.67 33.85
CA ALA A 204 -7.28 53.91 34.43
C ALA A 204 -5.73 53.93 34.54
N HIS A 205 -5.21 55.17 34.47
CA HIS A 205 -3.84 55.70 34.72
C HIS A 205 -2.92 55.72 33.48
N GLY A 206 -2.55 56.85 32.84
CA GLY A 206 -2.12 58.18 33.35
C GLY A 206 -0.63 58.08 33.75
N ASP A 207 0.38 58.81 33.26
CA ASP A 207 0.52 60.15 32.69
C ASP A 207 1.95 60.25 32.05
N HIS A 208 2.18 61.32 31.27
CA HIS A 208 3.43 62.08 31.08
C HIS A 208 3.88 62.30 29.61
N GLY A 209 3.71 63.55 29.18
CA GLY A 209 4.88 64.39 28.88
C GLY A 209 5.24 64.62 27.42
N ALA A 210 4.78 65.74 26.88
CA ALA A 210 5.09 66.28 25.55
C ALA A 210 6.46 66.97 25.46
N HIS A 211 7.15 66.83 24.32
CA HIS A 211 8.05 67.79 23.65
C HIS A 211 8.15 67.32 22.18
N GLY A 212 8.20 68.08 21.11
CA GLY A 212 8.46 69.49 20.85
C GLY A 212 8.94 69.53 19.38
N THR A 213 8.30 70.36 18.57
CA THR A 213 8.45 70.58 17.12
C THR A 213 9.87 70.88 16.65
N HIS A 214 10.27 70.44 15.44
CA HIS A 214 11.07 71.21 14.47
C HIS A 214 10.90 70.63 13.05
N GLY A 215 10.71 71.51 12.05
CA GLY A 215 10.47 71.15 10.66
C GLY A 215 11.60 71.54 9.69
N GLY A 216 11.60 70.84 8.55
CA GLY A 216 12.15 71.19 7.23
C GLY A 216 13.66 71.01 6.99
N PRO A 217 14.15 70.88 5.73
CA PRO A 217 13.45 70.81 4.45
C PRO A 217 13.88 69.62 3.53
N GLU A 218 13.23 69.55 2.37
CA GLU A 218 13.37 68.60 1.26
C GLU A 218 14.79 68.47 0.68
N MET A 219 15.15 67.25 0.25
CA MET A 219 16.03 67.01 -0.89
C MET A 219 15.50 65.86 -1.75
N ASP A 220 15.32 66.20 -3.02
CA ASP A 220 15.02 65.35 -4.18
C ASP A 220 16.18 64.37 -4.47
N SER A 221 15.86 63.09 -4.71
CA SER A 221 16.67 62.19 -5.53
C SER A 221 15.97 60.85 -5.79
N GLY A 222 15.59 60.66 -7.06
CA GLY A 222 15.99 59.47 -7.81
C GLY A 222 15.18 58.19 -7.57
N HIS A 223 14.32 57.87 -8.54
CA HIS A 223 14.15 56.56 -9.17
C HIS A 223 14.56 55.32 -8.35
N HIS A 224 13.61 54.40 -8.10
CA HIS A 224 13.68 53.06 -8.69
C HIS A 224 12.33 52.33 -8.53
N ARG A 225 11.77 51.97 -9.69
CA ARG A 225 10.75 50.92 -9.80
C ARG A 225 11.38 49.64 -9.28
N HIS A 226 10.87 49.10 -8.17
CA HIS A 226 11.21 47.74 -7.77
C HIS A 226 10.45 46.77 -8.67
N ALA A 227 11.10 46.42 -9.78
CA ALA A 227 10.84 45.19 -10.50
C ALA A 227 10.96 44.01 -9.52
N GLY A 228 10.05 43.04 -9.63
CA GLY A 228 10.04 41.85 -8.81
C GLY A 228 11.38 41.13 -8.89
N HIS A 229 12.16 41.20 -7.82
CA HIS A 229 13.31 40.35 -7.63
C HIS A 229 12.81 39.02 -7.07
N ASP A 230 13.04 37.99 -7.87
CA ASP A 230 13.02 36.59 -7.51
C ASP A 230 13.90 36.37 -6.26
N MET A 231 13.26 36.24 -5.10
CA MET A 231 13.93 35.92 -3.84
C MET A 231 13.92 34.40 -3.69
N GLY A 232 14.65 33.71 -4.56
CA GLY A 232 15.13 32.34 -4.33
C GLY A 232 16.13 32.36 -3.17
N GLY A 233 15.62 32.50 -1.95
CA GLY A 233 16.42 32.54 -0.74
C GLY A 233 16.88 31.14 -0.31
N ILE A 234 18.01 31.09 0.36
CA ILE A 234 18.44 29.94 1.15
C ILE A 234 18.14 30.30 2.61
N VAL A 235 17.37 29.48 3.31
CA VAL A 235 17.13 29.64 4.75
C VAL A 235 17.75 28.42 5.44
N ASP A 236 18.68 28.67 6.36
CA ASP A 236 19.40 27.63 7.11
C ASP A 236 20.13 26.59 6.22
N GLY A 237 20.69 27.03 5.09
CA GLY A 237 21.47 26.19 4.17
C GLY A 237 20.63 25.31 3.22
N LEU A 238 19.30 25.39 3.29
CA LEU A 238 18.40 24.68 2.38
C LEU A 238 17.81 25.64 1.33
N PRO A 239 17.77 25.25 0.04
CA PRO A 239 17.11 26.04 -0.98
C PRO A 239 15.61 26.13 -0.66
N MET A 240 15.05 27.35 -0.74
CA MET A 240 13.61 27.53 -0.66
C MET A 240 12.91 26.76 -1.80
N ALA A 241 11.72 26.23 -1.53
CA ALA A 241 10.92 25.54 -2.53
C ALA A 241 10.53 26.48 -3.67
N ASP A 242 10.53 25.95 -4.91
CA ASP A 242 10.11 26.70 -6.09
C ASP A 242 8.64 27.13 -5.96
N ARG A 243 8.33 28.36 -6.35
CA ARG A 243 6.98 28.93 -6.30
C ARG A 243 6.32 28.94 -7.66
N ALA A 244 5.05 28.55 -7.73
CA ALA A 244 4.24 28.65 -8.94
C ALA A 244 2.95 29.44 -8.67
N GLU A 245 2.36 30.00 -9.74
CA GLU A 245 1.12 30.77 -9.65
C GLU A 245 -0.06 29.84 -9.32
N ASP A 246 -0.91 30.24 -8.38
CA ASP A 246 -2.14 29.53 -7.98
C ASP A 246 -3.40 30.13 -8.61
N ARG A 247 -4.54 29.42 -8.51
CA ARG A 247 -5.85 29.81 -9.05
C ARG A 247 -6.34 31.18 -8.55
N ASP A 248 -5.90 31.60 -7.37
CA ASP A 248 -6.24 32.89 -6.76
C ASP A 248 -5.15 33.96 -6.95
N GLY A 249 -4.08 33.66 -7.70
CA GLY A 249 -2.94 34.54 -7.94
C GLY A 249 -1.92 34.56 -6.80
N LEU A 250 -2.06 33.72 -5.77
CA LEU A 250 -1.02 33.54 -4.75
C LEU A 250 0.08 32.61 -5.25
N ARG A 251 1.32 32.89 -4.87
CA ARG A 251 2.47 32.01 -5.15
C ARG A 251 2.61 31.01 -4.01
N LEU A 252 2.16 29.78 -4.22
CA LEU A 252 2.34 28.69 -3.26
C LEU A 252 3.62 27.90 -3.59
N ASP A 253 4.23 27.36 -2.54
CA ASP A 253 5.41 26.52 -2.66
C ASP A 253 5.04 25.18 -3.31
N ARG A 254 5.84 24.73 -4.29
CA ARG A 254 5.66 23.45 -4.98
C ARG A 254 6.34 22.34 -4.19
N LEU A 255 5.57 21.33 -3.81
CA LEU A 255 6.07 20.16 -3.09
C LEU A 255 6.10 18.93 -4.01
N HIS A 256 7.24 18.24 -4.07
CA HIS A 256 7.34 16.98 -4.80
C HIS A 256 7.13 15.81 -3.82
N VAL A 257 6.07 15.05 -4.01
CA VAL A 257 5.67 13.96 -3.10
C VAL A 257 5.63 12.63 -3.86
N PRO A 258 6.49 11.65 -3.51
CA PRO A 258 6.30 10.28 -3.96
C PRO A 258 5.20 9.60 -3.14
N LEU A 259 4.26 8.94 -3.81
CA LEU A 259 3.18 8.18 -3.20
C LEU A 259 3.27 6.72 -3.64
N GLY A 260 3.53 5.80 -2.70
CA GLY A 260 3.84 4.39 -2.96
C GLY A 260 5.33 4.07 -2.75
N PRO A 261 5.79 2.83 -3.02
CA PRO A 261 5.04 1.71 -3.60
C PRO A 261 4.23 0.89 -2.60
N ALA A 262 4.49 1.04 -1.30
CA ALA A 262 3.96 0.19 -0.24
C ALA A 262 3.13 0.97 0.79
N LEU A 263 2.04 1.57 0.31
CA LEU A 263 1.04 2.19 1.17
C LEU A 263 -0.08 1.20 1.48
N LEU A 264 -0.65 1.28 2.67
CA LEU A 264 -1.87 0.56 2.97
C LEU A 264 -2.98 1.07 2.05
N ASP A 265 -3.79 0.15 1.52
CA ASP A 265 -4.90 0.47 0.62
C ASP A 265 -4.47 1.18 -0.67
N TRP A 266 -3.37 0.68 -1.22
CA TRP A 266 -2.77 1.15 -2.46
C TRP A 266 -2.46 -0.03 -3.38
N PRO A 267 -2.44 0.15 -4.72
CA PRO A 267 -1.94 -0.86 -5.64
C PRO A 267 -0.46 -1.17 -5.36
N ALA A 268 -0.11 -2.43 -5.11
CA ALA A 268 1.26 -2.84 -4.83
C ALA A 268 2.16 -2.51 -6.04
N GLY A 269 3.30 -1.87 -5.80
CA GLY A 269 4.25 -1.48 -6.86
C GLY A 269 3.97 -0.16 -7.57
N LEU A 270 2.81 0.47 -7.33
CA LEU A 270 2.49 1.75 -7.96
C LEU A 270 3.19 2.89 -7.23
N VAL A 271 3.95 3.70 -7.96
CA VAL A 271 4.52 4.95 -7.45
C VAL A 271 3.98 6.12 -8.28
N LEU A 272 3.35 7.07 -7.62
CA LEU A 272 3.02 8.36 -8.23
C LEU A 272 4.02 9.41 -7.74
N ARG A 273 4.75 10.03 -8.66
CA ARG A 273 5.52 11.26 -8.36
C ARG A 273 4.62 12.46 -8.64
N LEU A 274 4.13 13.05 -7.57
CA LEU A 274 3.21 14.18 -7.61
C LEU A 274 3.99 15.47 -7.42
N SER A 275 3.65 16.49 -8.20
CA SER A 275 3.94 17.88 -7.87
C SER A 275 2.68 18.49 -7.28
N LEU A 276 2.72 18.87 -6.02
CA LEU A 276 1.60 19.50 -5.31
C LEU A 276 1.83 21.00 -5.18
N GLN A 277 0.74 21.75 -5.19
CA GLN A 277 0.70 23.16 -4.82
C GLN A 277 -0.46 23.34 -3.84
N GLY A 278 -0.14 23.59 -2.58
CA GLY A 278 -1.10 23.35 -1.50
C GLY A 278 -1.47 21.86 -1.45
N ASP A 279 -2.76 21.55 -1.52
CA ASP A 279 -3.29 20.18 -1.63
C ASP A 279 -3.65 19.77 -3.06
N VAL A 280 -3.47 20.66 -4.05
CA VAL A 280 -3.83 20.38 -5.45
C VAL A 280 -2.67 19.71 -6.19
N VAL A 281 -2.98 18.64 -6.91
CA VAL A 281 -2.06 17.92 -7.79
C VAL A 281 -1.89 18.71 -9.09
N GLN A 282 -0.67 19.18 -9.36
CA GLN A 282 -0.35 19.96 -10.55
C GLN A 282 0.20 19.10 -11.69
N GLN A 283 1.00 18.09 -11.34
CA GLN A 283 1.61 17.17 -12.30
C GLN A 283 1.68 15.78 -11.70
N VAL A 284 1.53 14.77 -12.55
CA VAL A 284 1.61 13.37 -12.17
C VAL A 284 2.55 12.63 -13.10
N ARG A 285 3.53 11.93 -12.52
CA ARG A 285 4.26 10.87 -13.21
C ARG A 285 3.96 9.53 -12.57
N VAL A 286 3.65 8.55 -13.41
CA VAL A 286 3.31 7.19 -13.00
C VAL A 286 4.53 6.32 -13.22
N GLU A 287 4.93 5.61 -12.18
CA GLU A 287 5.92 4.55 -12.22
C GLU A 287 5.28 3.27 -11.68
N ALA A 288 5.53 2.15 -12.34
CA ALA A 288 4.97 0.87 -11.99
C ALA A 288 6.11 -0.15 -11.89
N ALA A 289 6.27 -0.75 -10.71
CA ALA A 289 7.14 -1.89 -10.52
C ALA A 289 6.41 -3.16 -10.96
N ALA A 290 7.00 -3.90 -11.90
CA ALA A 290 6.55 -5.24 -12.25
C ALA A 290 7.08 -6.25 -11.23
N PRO A 291 6.44 -7.42 -11.06
CA PRO A 291 6.97 -8.50 -10.26
C PRO A 291 8.36 -8.95 -10.73
N SER A 292 9.29 -9.11 -9.79
CA SER A 292 10.68 -9.48 -10.05
C SER A 292 10.85 -10.90 -10.60
N SER A 293 9.86 -11.76 -10.35
CA SER A 293 9.80 -13.14 -10.84
C SER A 293 8.52 -13.35 -11.64
N PRO A 294 8.54 -14.16 -12.72
CA PRO A 294 7.33 -14.50 -13.46
C PRO A 294 6.28 -15.14 -12.55
N CYS A 295 5.17 -14.43 -12.33
CA CYS A 295 4.02 -14.94 -11.61
C CYS A 295 2.76 -14.73 -12.45
N SER A 296 1.84 -15.68 -12.42
CA SER A 296 0.51 -15.45 -12.99
C SER A 296 -0.25 -14.45 -12.10
N PRO A 297 -0.85 -13.39 -12.66
CA PRO A 297 -1.61 -12.42 -11.88
C PRO A 297 -2.69 -13.13 -11.08
N PHE A 298 -2.66 -12.97 -9.75
CA PHE A 298 -3.48 -13.75 -8.84
C PHE A 298 -4.97 -13.62 -9.19
N TRP A 299 -5.44 -12.41 -9.45
CA TRP A 299 -6.86 -12.19 -9.72
C TRP A 299 -7.33 -12.77 -11.07
N ASN A 300 -6.45 -12.92 -12.05
CA ASN A 300 -6.79 -13.41 -13.40
C ASN A 300 -6.60 -14.93 -13.59
N GLU A 301 -6.02 -15.62 -12.60
CA GLU A 301 -5.65 -17.03 -12.65
C GLU A 301 -6.75 -17.96 -13.25
N PRO A 302 -8.04 -17.89 -12.86
CA PRO A 302 -9.06 -18.80 -13.41
C PRO A 302 -9.22 -18.70 -14.93
N TRP A 303 -9.21 -17.48 -15.47
CA TRP A 303 -9.37 -17.23 -16.89
C TRP A 303 -8.10 -17.59 -17.68
N LEU A 304 -6.92 -17.32 -17.12
CA LEU A 304 -5.65 -17.70 -17.73
C LEU A 304 -5.51 -19.22 -17.82
N ARG A 305 -5.89 -19.95 -16.76
CA ARG A 305 -5.92 -21.42 -16.74
C ARG A 305 -6.89 -21.99 -17.77
N ALA A 306 -8.11 -21.45 -17.86
CA ALA A 306 -9.06 -21.84 -18.89
C ALA A 306 -8.55 -21.55 -20.31
N GLY A 307 -7.85 -20.43 -20.51
CA GLY A 307 -7.24 -20.04 -21.78
C GLY A 307 -6.16 -21.02 -22.29
N VAL A 308 -5.42 -21.66 -21.37
CA VAL A 308 -4.46 -22.73 -21.72
C VAL A 308 -5.09 -24.13 -21.77
N GLY A 309 -6.42 -24.23 -21.67
CA GLY A 309 -7.17 -25.47 -21.79
C GLY A 309 -7.33 -26.27 -20.50
N GLU A 310 -6.96 -25.72 -19.34
CA GLU A 310 -7.28 -26.36 -18.06
C GLU A 310 -8.79 -26.30 -17.79
N ARG A 311 -9.31 -27.34 -17.12
CA ARG A 311 -10.71 -27.37 -16.71
C ARG A 311 -10.92 -26.51 -15.47
N VAL A 312 -11.56 -25.37 -15.65
CA VAL A 312 -11.98 -24.44 -14.60
C VAL A 312 -13.50 -24.28 -14.65
N THR A 313 -14.18 -24.20 -13.51
CA THR A 313 -15.64 -23.98 -13.50
C THR A 313 -15.96 -22.47 -13.56
N ARG A 314 -17.15 -22.12 -14.07
CA ARG A 314 -17.68 -20.76 -13.99
C ARG A 314 -17.84 -20.31 -12.53
N GLY A 315 -18.16 -21.23 -11.61
CA GLY A 315 -18.22 -20.96 -10.18
C GLY A 315 -16.88 -20.54 -9.58
N ASP A 316 -15.78 -21.21 -9.96
CA ASP A 316 -14.42 -20.84 -9.53
C ASP A 316 -14.05 -19.43 -10.00
N ALA A 317 -14.36 -19.11 -11.26
CA ALA A 317 -14.12 -17.79 -11.83
C ALA A 317 -15.00 -16.71 -11.18
N ALA A 318 -16.28 -17.00 -10.97
CA ALA A 318 -17.21 -16.10 -10.27
C ALA A 318 -16.75 -15.84 -8.84
N ARG A 319 -16.25 -16.85 -8.13
CA ARG A 319 -15.69 -16.73 -6.79
C ARG A 319 -14.46 -15.82 -6.76
N ARG A 320 -13.53 -15.99 -7.72
CA ARG A 320 -12.36 -15.11 -7.85
C ARG A 320 -12.78 -13.68 -8.19
N LEU A 321 -13.75 -13.49 -9.09
CA LEU A 321 -14.28 -12.19 -9.46
C LEU A 321 -14.92 -11.47 -8.26
N CYS A 322 -15.76 -12.18 -7.52
CA CYS A 322 -16.40 -11.70 -6.30
C CYS A 322 -15.36 -11.21 -5.29
N ALA A 323 -14.34 -12.04 -5.01
CA ALA A 323 -13.26 -11.69 -4.10
C ALA A 323 -12.43 -10.48 -4.59
N ALA A 324 -12.11 -10.41 -5.89
CA ALA A 324 -11.33 -9.32 -6.46
C ALA A 324 -12.03 -7.96 -6.32
N HIS A 325 -13.33 -7.91 -6.66
CA HIS A 325 -14.12 -6.68 -6.52
C HIS A 325 -14.38 -6.33 -5.05
N LEU A 326 -14.54 -7.31 -4.16
CA LEU A 326 -14.60 -7.05 -2.71
C LEU A 326 -13.27 -6.51 -2.15
N ASP A 327 -12.12 -6.96 -2.65
CA ASP A 327 -10.80 -6.38 -2.31
C ASP A 327 -10.72 -4.92 -2.77
N SER A 328 -11.16 -4.65 -4.00
CA SER A 328 -11.22 -3.29 -4.58
C SER A 328 -12.12 -2.36 -3.78
N LEU A 329 -13.32 -2.83 -3.43
CA LEU A 329 -14.26 -2.10 -2.59
C LEU A 329 -13.70 -1.88 -1.18
N GLY A 330 -13.00 -2.88 -0.62
CA GLY A 330 -12.31 -2.76 0.67
C GLY A 330 -11.32 -1.60 0.68
N ARG A 331 -10.46 -1.53 -0.36
CA ARG A 331 -9.50 -0.44 -0.58
C ARG A 331 -10.20 0.91 -0.77
N PHE A 332 -11.19 0.96 -1.66
CA PHE A 332 -11.98 2.16 -1.95
C PHE A 332 -12.67 2.73 -0.70
N PHE A 333 -13.33 1.88 0.09
CA PHE A 333 -13.99 2.30 1.33
C PHE A 333 -12.98 2.77 2.37
N ALA A 334 -11.83 2.11 2.50
CA ALA A 334 -10.80 2.52 3.46
C ALA A 334 -10.24 3.91 3.11
N VAL A 335 -9.86 4.14 1.85
CA VAL A 335 -9.36 5.43 1.37
C VAL A 335 -10.43 6.54 1.48
N SER A 336 -11.71 6.20 1.29
CA SER A 336 -12.83 7.13 1.45
C SER A 336 -13.18 7.41 2.93
N GLY A 337 -12.51 6.80 3.90
CA GLY A 337 -12.74 7.00 5.34
C GLY A 337 -13.83 6.12 5.97
N TRP A 338 -14.23 5.03 5.31
CA TRP A 338 -15.31 4.11 5.73
C TRP A 338 -14.79 2.77 6.25
N ALA A 339 -14.04 2.81 7.36
CA ALA A 339 -13.36 1.64 7.92
C ALA A 339 -14.28 0.43 8.19
N ASP A 340 -15.51 0.63 8.69
CA ASP A 340 -16.47 -0.48 8.93
C ASP A 340 -16.89 -1.17 7.63
N LEU A 341 -17.15 -0.42 6.55
CA LEU A 341 -17.48 -1.01 5.25
C LEU A 341 -16.27 -1.70 4.61
N ALA A 342 -15.08 -1.12 4.76
CA ALA A 342 -13.84 -1.74 4.32
C ALA A 342 -13.60 -3.09 5.02
N ALA A 343 -13.76 -3.14 6.34
CA ALA A 343 -13.62 -4.37 7.13
C ALA A 343 -14.65 -5.43 6.74
N ARG A 344 -15.91 -5.03 6.51
CA ARG A 344 -16.95 -5.94 6.01
C ARG A 344 -16.63 -6.48 4.61
N ALA A 345 -16.19 -5.62 3.69
CA ALA A 345 -15.83 -6.05 2.34
C ALA A 345 -14.68 -7.09 2.38
N ARG A 346 -13.63 -6.85 3.17
CA ARG A 346 -12.54 -7.82 3.37
C ARG A 346 -13.01 -9.11 4.03
N HIS A 347 -13.89 -9.04 5.01
CA HIS A 347 -14.46 -10.24 5.62
C HIS A 347 -15.19 -11.10 4.58
N VAL A 348 -16.06 -10.51 3.76
CA VAL A 348 -16.78 -11.24 2.71
C VAL A 348 -15.83 -11.76 1.62
N ARG A 349 -14.79 -10.98 1.26
CA ARG A 349 -13.72 -11.42 0.35
C ARG A 349 -13.07 -12.69 0.88
N ASP A 350 -12.70 -12.71 2.15
CA ASP A 350 -12.02 -13.86 2.77
C ASP A 350 -12.96 -15.08 2.81
N ARG A 351 -14.26 -14.88 3.10
CA ARG A 351 -15.28 -15.95 2.98
C ARG A 351 -15.36 -16.51 1.56
N ALA A 352 -15.33 -15.66 0.54
CA ALA A 352 -15.35 -16.09 -0.86
C ALA A 352 -14.11 -16.93 -1.19
N LEU A 353 -12.92 -16.48 -0.79
CA LEU A 353 -11.64 -17.14 -1.05
C LEU A 353 -11.51 -18.51 -0.38
N ILE A 354 -12.12 -18.72 0.80
CA ILE A 354 -12.12 -20.03 1.47
C ILE A 354 -13.26 -20.96 1.02
N GLY A 355 -14.04 -20.58 0.01
CA GLY A 355 -15.03 -21.47 -0.59
C GLY A 355 -16.45 -21.39 -0.02
N ALA A 356 -16.86 -20.28 0.60
CA ALA A 356 -18.24 -20.10 1.06
C ALA A 356 -19.27 -20.32 -0.08
N ARG A 357 -20.41 -20.94 0.22
CA ARG A 357 -21.45 -21.25 -0.78
C ARG A 357 -22.14 -19.99 -1.29
N ALA A 358 -22.75 -20.06 -2.48
CA ALA A 358 -23.41 -18.93 -3.12
C ALA A 358 -24.50 -18.29 -2.23
N ALA A 359 -25.27 -19.10 -1.49
CA ALA A 359 -26.28 -18.61 -0.55
C ALA A 359 -25.66 -17.78 0.59
N GLU A 360 -24.59 -18.28 1.22
CA GLU A 360 -23.88 -17.58 2.29
C GLU A 360 -23.28 -16.26 1.78
N LEU A 361 -22.60 -16.29 0.64
CA LEU A 361 -22.02 -15.09 0.03
C LEU A 361 -23.11 -14.07 -0.32
N SER A 362 -24.23 -14.50 -0.88
CA SER A 362 -25.35 -13.62 -1.22
C SER A 362 -25.93 -12.92 0.01
N ASP A 363 -26.08 -13.63 1.12
CA ASP A 363 -26.60 -13.10 2.38
C ASP A 363 -25.65 -12.08 3.02
N LEU A 364 -24.33 -12.26 2.85
CA LEU A 364 -23.32 -11.31 3.32
C LEU A 364 -23.17 -10.08 2.41
N VAL A 365 -23.23 -10.27 1.09
CA VAL A 365 -23.05 -9.20 0.09
C VAL A 365 -24.23 -8.24 0.09
N ARG A 366 -25.46 -8.74 0.17
CA ARG A 366 -26.68 -7.93 0.05
C ARG A 366 -26.75 -6.75 1.05
N PRO A 367 -26.51 -6.92 2.35
CA PRO A 367 -26.52 -5.79 3.29
C PRO A 367 -25.35 -4.83 3.07
N LEU A 368 -24.17 -5.33 2.69
CA LEU A 368 -23.01 -4.50 2.34
C LEU A 368 -23.34 -3.57 1.16
N ALA A 369 -23.81 -4.14 0.04
CA ALA A 369 -24.15 -3.39 -1.17
C ALA A 369 -25.24 -2.35 -0.91
N ARG A 370 -26.35 -2.76 -0.26
CA ARG A 370 -27.44 -1.83 0.09
C ARG A 370 -26.97 -0.67 0.95
N ARG A 371 -26.05 -0.89 1.89
CA ARG A 371 -25.53 0.17 2.76
C ARG A 371 -24.65 1.14 1.98
N ALA A 372 -23.79 0.64 1.10
CA ALA A 372 -22.94 1.47 0.26
C ALA A 372 -23.77 2.30 -0.74
N GLU A 373 -24.69 1.67 -1.48
CA GLU A 373 -25.57 2.32 -2.47
C GLU A 373 -26.43 3.44 -1.87
N LYS A 374 -26.97 3.23 -0.66
CA LYS A 374 -27.84 4.21 0.01
C LYS A 374 -27.07 5.31 0.74
N SER A 375 -25.74 5.23 0.80
CA SER A 375 -24.93 6.19 1.53
C SER A 375 -24.82 7.51 0.77
N ARG A 376 -25.57 8.52 1.24
CA ARG A 376 -25.47 9.89 0.71
C ARG A 376 -24.10 10.50 0.95
N THR A 377 -23.45 10.15 2.06
CA THR A 377 -22.12 10.67 2.39
C THR A 377 -21.06 10.08 1.47
N LEU A 378 -21.08 8.77 1.18
CA LEU A 378 -20.19 8.19 0.15
C LEU A 378 -20.41 8.88 -1.19
N ARG A 379 -21.67 8.97 -1.64
CA ARG A 379 -22.00 9.64 -2.90
C ARG A 379 -21.47 11.07 -2.95
N ARG A 380 -21.59 11.86 -1.87
CA ARG A 380 -21.08 13.23 -1.84
C ARG A 380 -19.55 13.30 -1.90
N LEU A 381 -18.86 12.34 -1.30
CA LEU A 381 -17.40 12.31 -1.27
C LEU A 381 -16.79 11.80 -2.59
N THR A 382 -17.52 11.00 -3.36
CA THR A 382 -16.93 10.26 -4.49
C THR A 382 -17.55 10.61 -5.85
N ALA A 383 -18.74 11.23 -5.89
CA ALA A 383 -19.33 11.69 -7.15
C ALA A 383 -18.56 12.88 -7.72
N GLY A 384 -18.43 12.93 -9.04
CA GLY A 384 -17.64 13.92 -9.79
C GLY A 384 -16.13 13.64 -9.82
N LEU A 385 -15.61 12.71 -9.02
CA LEU A 385 -14.18 12.42 -8.95
C LEU A 385 -13.72 11.50 -10.08
N GLY A 386 -12.71 11.92 -10.85
CA GLY A 386 -12.10 11.11 -11.91
C GLY A 386 -13.13 10.65 -12.93
N SER A 387 -13.89 11.60 -13.49
CA SER A 387 -14.87 11.36 -14.54
C SER A 387 -14.19 10.74 -15.77
N LEU A 388 -14.65 9.56 -16.16
CA LEU A 388 -14.14 8.81 -17.29
C LEU A 388 -15.32 8.31 -18.13
N PRO A 389 -15.82 9.13 -19.08
CA PRO A 389 -16.87 8.71 -20.00
C PRO A 389 -16.44 7.51 -20.84
N ALA A 390 -17.40 6.65 -21.22
CA ALA A 390 -17.15 5.41 -21.93
C ALA A 390 -16.42 5.62 -23.27
N GLU A 391 -16.74 6.71 -23.99
CA GLU A 391 -16.01 7.11 -25.19
C GLU A 391 -14.52 7.30 -24.89
N HIS A 392 -14.19 8.13 -23.90
CA HIS A 392 -12.81 8.40 -23.52
C HIS A 392 -12.10 7.15 -22.99
N ALA A 393 -12.76 6.35 -22.15
CA ALA A 393 -12.25 5.06 -21.69
C ALA A 393 -11.90 4.14 -22.86
N HIS A 394 -12.79 4.05 -23.86
CA HIS A 394 -12.58 3.22 -25.05
C HIS A 394 -11.37 3.70 -25.87
N HIS A 395 -11.21 5.02 -26.06
CA HIS A 395 -10.05 5.60 -26.73
C HIS A 395 -8.72 5.27 -26.04
N LEU A 396 -8.73 5.15 -24.71
CA LEU A 396 -7.57 4.75 -23.91
C LEU A 396 -7.35 3.24 -23.86
N GLY A 397 -8.23 2.44 -24.49
CA GLY A 397 -8.17 0.98 -24.46
C GLY A 397 -8.68 0.35 -23.15
N ILE A 398 -9.36 1.13 -22.30
CA ILE A 398 -9.93 0.63 -21.04
C ILE A 398 -11.15 -0.25 -21.36
N THR A 399 -11.25 -1.38 -20.67
CA THR A 399 -12.36 -2.33 -20.77
C THR A 399 -12.88 -2.69 -19.37
N GLY A 400 -13.81 -3.65 -19.28
CA GLY A 400 -14.29 -4.15 -17.99
C GLY A 400 -15.07 -3.12 -17.17
N PRO A 401 -15.03 -3.19 -15.82
CA PRO A 401 -15.84 -2.36 -14.95
C PRO A 401 -15.67 -0.85 -15.15
N ALA A 402 -14.44 -0.39 -15.43
CA ALA A 402 -14.16 1.04 -15.60
C ALA A 402 -14.82 1.61 -16.87
N LEU A 403 -14.89 0.82 -17.95
CA LEU A 403 -15.61 1.20 -19.17
C LEU A 403 -17.14 1.18 -18.96
N VAL A 404 -17.66 0.12 -18.30
CA VAL A 404 -19.09 -0.05 -18.03
C VAL A 404 -19.65 1.06 -17.13
N ALA A 405 -18.82 1.59 -16.23
CA ALA A 405 -19.23 2.63 -15.30
C ALA A 405 -19.63 3.94 -15.96
N ASP A 406 -19.04 4.27 -17.12
CA ASP A 406 -19.33 5.49 -17.88
C ASP A 406 -19.50 6.73 -16.99
N GLY A 407 -18.45 7.06 -16.22
CA GLY A 407 -18.58 8.09 -15.20
C GLY A 407 -17.45 8.15 -14.19
N ASP A 408 -17.80 8.59 -12.99
CA ASP A 408 -16.88 8.93 -11.91
C ASP A 408 -16.56 7.74 -10.98
N ALA A 409 -15.80 8.02 -9.93
CA ALA A 409 -15.44 7.04 -8.91
C ALA A 409 -16.65 6.39 -8.22
N HIS A 410 -17.76 7.13 -8.04
CA HIS A 410 -18.99 6.56 -7.50
C HIS A 410 -19.65 5.61 -8.50
N SER A 411 -19.70 5.95 -9.79
CA SER A 411 -20.20 5.04 -10.83
C SER A 411 -19.42 3.73 -10.87
N ARG A 412 -18.08 3.80 -10.79
CA ARG A 412 -17.21 2.61 -10.75
C ARG A 412 -17.48 1.74 -9.52
N MET A 413 -17.65 2.34 -8.35
CA MET A 413 -18.05 1.62 -7.12
C MET A 413 -19.38 0.87 -7.31
N LEU A 414 -20.40 1.51 -7.91
CA LEU A 414 -21.69 0.85 -8.15
C LEU A 414 -21.57 -0.35 -9.09
N VAL A 415 -20.75 -0.24 -10.15
CA VAL A 415 -20.48 -1.37 -11.06
C VAL A 415 -19.83 -2.53 -10.32
N TRP A 416 -18.87 -2.27 -9.42
CA TRP A 416 -18.28 -3.33 -8.60
C TRP A 416 -19.29 -3.96 -7.64
N LEU A 417 -20.15 -3.18 -6.98
CA LEU A 417 -21.18 -3.73 -6.08
C LEU A 417 -22.15 -4.67 -6.81
N ASP A 418 -22.59 -4.25 -8.00
CA ASP A 418 -23.46 -5.02 -8.86
C ASP A 418 -22.77 -6.29 -9.42
N ALA A 419 -21.49 -6.19 -9.80
CA ALA A 419 -20.68 -7.33 -10.20
C ALA A 419 -20.50 -8.35 -9.06
N VAL A 420 -20.17 -7.89 -7.84
CA VAL A 420 -20.08 -8.74 -6.65
C VAL A 420 -21.41 -9.47 -6.38
N GLY A 421 -22.54 -8.77 -6.51
CA GLY A 421 -23.86 -9.36 -6.37
C GLY A 421 -24.13 -10.51 -7.34
N ARG A 422 -23.83 -10.32 -8.63
CA ARG A 422 -23.95 -11.38 -9.64
C ARG A 422 -22.98 -12.54 -9.38
N SER A 423 -21.73 -12.23 -9.10
CA SER A 423 -20.69 -13.22 -8.89
C SER A 423 -20.97 -14.08 -7.66
N ALA A 424 -21.48 -13.51 -6.56
CA ALA A 424 -21.87 -14.25 -5.37
C ALA A 424 -22.93 -15.33 -5.66
N VAL A 425 -23.90 -15.04 -6.53
CA VAL A 425 -24.95 -16.00 -6.95
C VAL A 425 -24.37 -17.11 -7.82
N ALA A 426 -23.40 -16.79 -8.67
CA ALA A 426 -22.81 -17.73 -9.62
C ALA A 426 -21.67 -18.60 -9.03
N CYS A 427 -21.25 -18.40 -7.78
CA CYS A 427 -20.08 -19.08 -7.17
C CYS A 427 -20.17 -20.61 -7.08
N ASP A 428 -21.37 -21.18 -7.19
CA ASP A 428 -21.62 -22.63 -7.15
C ASP A 428 -21.93 -23.21 -8.55
N ASP A 429 -21.73 -22.42 -9.62
CA ASP A 429 -21.92 -22.86 -11.01
C ASP A 429 -20.85 -23.90 -11.40
N SER A 430 -21.30 -25.10 -11.77
CA SER A 430 -20.45 -26.22 -12.15
C SER A 430 -20.09 -26.27 -13.64
N ASP A 431 -20.67 -25.39 -14.47
CA ASP A 431 -20.39 -25.34 -15.89
C ASP A 431 -18.93 -25.00 -16.16
N VAL A 432 -18.38 -25.51 -17.26
CA VAL A 432 -16.98 -25.25 -17.63
C VAL A 432 -16.83 -23.82 -18.15
N LEU A 433 -15.83 -23.10 -17.64
CA LEU A 433 -15.41 -21.81 -18.17
C LEU A 433 -14.75 -22.02 -19.53
N HIS A 434 -15.28 -21.40 -20.58
CA HIS A 434 -14.66 -21.46 -21.89
C HIS A 434 -13.42 -20.55 -21.96
N GLY A 435 -12.31 -21.03 -22.54
CA GLY A 435 -11.08 -20.24 -22.67
C GLY A 435 -11.21 -18.97 -23.51
N THR A 436 -12.28 -18.82 -24.30
CA THR A 436 -12.62 -17.58 -25.02
C THR A 436 -13.25 -16.52 -24.13
N GLU A 437 -13.74 -16.88 -22.93
CA GLU A 437 -14.32 -15.95 -21.95
C GLU A 437 -13.21 -15.22 -21.17
N ALA A 438 -12.26 -14.59 -21.87
CA ALA A 438 -11.06 -14.00 -21.29
C ALA A 438 -11.30 -12.60 -20.67
N VAL A 439 -12.27 -12.47 -19.75
CA VAL A 439 -12.60 -11.21 -19.07
C VAL A 439 -12.37 -11.34 -17.58
N GLY A 440 -11.22 -10.84 -17.11
CA GLY A 440 -10.85 -10.79 -15.70
C GLY A 440 -11.46 -9.59 -14.95
N PRO A 441 -11.10 -9.40 -13.67
CA PRO A 441 -11.72 -8.38 -12.82
C PRO A 441 -11.50 -6.93 -13.27
N ARG A 442 -10.39 -6.65 -13.97
CA ARG A 442 -10.06 -5.32 -14.51
C ARG A 442 -10.45 -5.13 -15.96
N GLY A 443 -10.74 -6.20 -16.70
CA GLY A 443 -11.13 -6.12 -18.10
C GLY A 443 -10.69 -7.31 -18.92
N ARG A 444 -10.64 -7.09 -20.23
CA ARG A 444 -10.31 -8.11 -21.23
C ARG A 444 -8.83 -8.49 -21.17
N LEU A 445 -8.56 -9.78 -21.06
CA LEU A 445 -7.22 -10.37 -21.00
C LEU A 445 -6.67 -10.75 -22.37
N ASP A 446 -7.53 -10.77 -23.40
CA ASP A 446 -7.18 -11.06 -24.79
C ASP A 446 -6.85 -9.80 -25.62
N GLY A 447 -6.71 -8.66 -24.95
CA GLY A 447 -6.31 -7.39 -25.55
C GLY A 447 -4.80 -7.30 -25.84
N PRO A 448 -4.38 -6.30 -26.64
CA PRO A 448 -2.96 -6.10 -26.99
C PRO A 448 -2.11 -5.62 -25.80
N VAL A 449 -2.75 -5.06 -24.77
CA VAL A 449 -2.12 -4.62 -23.52
C VAL A 449 -2.96 -5.13 -22.34
N PRO A 450 -2.33 -5.40 -21.18
CA PRO A 450 -3.06 -5.76 -19.98
C PRO A 450 -4.05 -4.65 -19.56
N PRO A 451 -5.23 -4.99 -19.00
CA PRO A 451 -6.23 -4.00 -18.58
C PRO A 451 -5.68 -2.90 -17.68
N SER A 452 -4.83 -3.26 -16.72
CA SER A 452 -4.26 -2.30 -15.77
C SER A 452 -3.30 -1.32 -16.44
N GLN A 453 -2.65 -1.67 -17.54
CA GLN A 453 -1.80 -0.73 -18.29
C GLN A 453 -2.62 0.45 -18.84
N ALA A 454 -3.81 0.17 -19.39
CA ALA A 454 -4.70 1.22 -19.89
C ALA A 454 -5.18 2.15 -18.75
N MET A 455 -5.44 1.60 -17.56
CA MET A 455 -5.80 2.39 -16.38
C MET A 455 -4.64 3.27 -15.89
N LEU A 456 -3.41 2.74 -15.87
CA LEU A 456 -2.22 3.51 -15.51
C LEU A 456 -1.98 4.68 -16.46
N ASN A 457 -2.19 4.47 -17.76
CA ASN A 457 -2.07 5.52 -18.77
C ASN A 457 -3.11 6.64 -18.59
N ALA A 458 -4.28 6.33 -18.01
CA ALA A 458 -5.32 7.30 -17.73
C ALA A 458 -5.07 8.15 -16.49
N LEU A 459 -4.23 7.68 -15.55
CA LEU A 459 -4.05 8.33 -14.24
C LEU A 459 -3.62 9.80 -14.35
N PRO A 460 -2.63 10.21 -15.15
CA PRO A 460 -2.22 11.62 -15.17
C PRO A 460 -3.37 12.58 -15.48
N GLY A 461 -4.15 12.29 -16.53
CA GLY A 461 -5.28 13.13 -16.93
C GLY A 461 -6.46 13.11 -15.94
N LEU A 462 -6.59 12.07 -15.13
CA LEU A 462 -7.63 11.97 -14.11
C LEU A 462 -7.25 12.61 -12.78
N LEU A 463 -5.95 12.77 -12.50
CA LEU A 463 -5.44 13.22 -11.21
C LEU A 463 -4.97 14.68 -11.24
N GLU A 464 -4.50 15.19 -12.37
CA GLU A 464 -4.12 16.61 -12.50
C GLU A 464 -5.31 17.53 -12.24
N GLY A 465 -5.09 18.57 -11.43
CA GLY A 465 -6.11 19.52 -10.98
C GLY A 465 -6.98 19.03 -9.82
N THR A 466 -6.78 17.81 -9.32
CA THR A 466 -7.54 17.28 -8.18
C THR A 466 -6.85 17.53 -6.85
N GLU A 467 -7.61 17.63 -5.76
CA GLU A 467 -7.06 17.62 -4.41
C GLU A 467 -6.41 16.26 -4.10
N PHE A 468 -5.36 16.25 -3.27
CA PHE A 468 -4.58 15.07 -2.93
C PHE A 468 -5.43 13.91 -2.37
N ALA A 469 -6.42 14.22 -1.53
CA ALA A 469 -7.34 13.21 -1.02
C ALA A 469 -8.23 12.62 -2.13
N CYS A 470 -8.72 13.47 -3.03
CA CYS A 470 -9.51 13.06 -4.19
C CYS A 470 -8.69 12.18 -5.15
N ALA A 471 -7.43 12.53 -5.39
CA ALA A 471 -6.51 11.75 -6.21
C ALA A 471 -6.39 10.30 -5.70
N ARG A 472 -6.28 10.11 -4.38
CA ARG A 472 -6.23 8.76 -3.78
C ARG A 472 -7.52 7.98 -3.98
N ILE A 473 -8.68 8.62 -3.87
CA ILE A 473 -9.99 8.00 -4.13
C ILE A 473 -10.11 7.58 -5.60
N ILE A 474 -9.64 8.42 -6.53
CA ILE A 474 -9.64 8.13 -7.97
C ILE A 474 -8.81 6.87 -8.26
N VAL A 475 -7.59 6.79 -7.73
CA VAL A 475 -6.74 5.59 -7.86
C VAL A 475 -7.44 4.37 -7.29
N ALA A 476 -7.99 4.45 -6.08
CA ALA A 476 -8.70 3.33 -5.44
C ALA A 476 -9.99 2.91 -6.19
N SER A 477 -10.58 3.80 -7.00
CA SER A 477 -11.77 3.51 -7.80
C SER A 477 -11.47 2.90 -9.18
N LEU A 478 -10.23 2.97 -9.64
CA LEU A 478 -9.75 2.24 -10.83
C LEU A 478 -9.10 0.92 -10.40
N ASP A 479 -8.28 1.01 -9.35
CA ASP A 479 -7.60 -0.10 -8.68
C ASP A 479 -6.79 -0.99 -9.64
N PRO A 480 -5.82 -0.42 -10.40
CA PRO A 480 -5.00 -1.20 -11.32
C PRO A 480 -4.26 -2.33 -10.58
N ASP A 481 -4.22 -3.51 -11.18
CA ASP A 481 -3.45 -4.65 -10.68
C ASP A 481 -2.12 -4.73 -11.44
N LEU A 482 -1.03 -4.35 -10.79
CA LEU A 482 0.30 -4.31 -11.41
C LEU A 482 0.87 -5.71 -11.67
N ASP A 483 0.31 -6.76 -11.04
CA ASP A 483 0.69 -8.14 -11.32
C ASP A 483 0.39 -8.47 -12.80
N GLU A 484 -0.58 -7.80 -13.43
CA GLU A 484 -0.91 -7.93 -14.86
C GLU A 484 0.23 -7.48 -15.79
N LEU A 485 1.15 -6.63 -15.31
CA LEU A 485 2.27 -6.12 -16.11
C LEU A 485 3.43 -7.12 -16.20
N ALA A 486 3.45 -8.17 -15.36
CA ALA A 486 4.46 -9.23 -15.42
C ALA A 486 4.51 -9.96 -16.77
N GLN A 487 3.44 -9.85 -17.56
CA GLN A 487 3.31 -10.46 -18.88
C GLN A 487 3.89 -9.60 -20.02
N LEU A 488 4.27 -8.35 -19.74
CA LEU A 488 4.89 -7.47 -20.72
C LEU A 488 6.40 -7.75 -20.81
N PRO A 489 6.97 -7.85 -22.02
CA PRO A 489 8.42 -7.86 -22.17
C PRO A 489 8.98 -6.54 -21.61
N VAL A 490 9.95 -6.62 -20.69
CA VAL A 490 10.68 -5.44 -20.19
C VAL A 490 11.32 -4.74 -21.39
N PRO A 491 11.01 -3.46 -21.69
CA PRO A 491 11.71 -2.74 -22.74
C PRO A 491 13.13 -2.46 -22.25
N GLY A 492 14.14 -3.12 -22.83
CA GLY A 492 15.52 -2.63 -22.77
C GLY A 492 16.63 -3.55 -22.24
N VAL A 493 16.51 -4.89 -22.31
CA VAL A 493 17.72 -5.74 -22.30
C VAL A 493 17.97 -6.24 -23.71
N ALA A 494 18.52 -5.35 -24.54
CA ALA A 494 19.26 -5.77 -25.71
C ALA A 494 20.52 -6.49 -25.21
N HIS A 495 20.51 -7.83 -25.24
CA HIS A 495 21.75 -8.59 -25.18
C HIS A 495 22.54 -8.29 -26.47
N GLY A 496 23.47 -7.34 -26.36
CA GLY A 496 24.56 -7.13 -27.31
C GLY A 496 25.76 -7.99 -26.94
#